data_AF-A0A0K9GIX8-F1
#
_entry.id   AF-A0A0K9GIX8-F1
#
_cell.length_a   1.000
_cell.length_b   1.000
_cell.length_c   1.000
_cell.angle_alpha   90.00
_cell.angle_beta   90.00
_cell.angle_gamma   90.00
#
_symmetry.space_group_name_H-M   'P 1'
#
loop_
_entity.id
_entity.type
_entity.pdbx_description
1 polymer ?
#
loop_
_entity_poly.entity_id
_entity_poly.type
_entity_poly.pdbx_seq_one_letter_code
_entity_poly.pdbx_strand_id
1 'polypeptide(L)' 'MKIYCCAEHVEVGLDNIVDEAEVPPFINNLSDEEGEKVTHNSGEFTCEYCGKPAVYVVANEHSDTICGQ' A
#
# COMPACT_ATOMS: atom_id res chain seq x y z
N MET A 1 5.00 -3.51 8.39
CA MET A 1 3.58 -3.73 8.00
C MET A 1 3.30 -3.07 6.66
N LYS A 2 2.41 -3.66 5.86
CA LYS A 2 1.98 -3.12 4.56
C LYS A 2 0.47 -3.33 4.38
N ILE A 3 -0.22 -2.30 3.90
CA ILE A 3 -1.67 -2.22 3.71
C ILE A 3 -1.92 -1.75 2.28
N TYR A 4 -2.84 -2.39 1.58
CA TYR A 4 -3.21 -2.03 0.23
C TYR A 4 -4.53 -1.25 0.25
N CYS A 5 -4.53 -0.06 -0.32
CA CYS A 5 -5.67 0.86 -0.28
C CYS A 5 -6.06 1.35 -1.67
N CYS A 6 -7.37 1.51 -1.88
CA CYS A 6 -7.87 2.30 -3.01
C CYS A 6 -7.69 3.79 -2.73
N ALA A 7 -7.78 4.63 -3.77
CA ALA A 7 -7.64 6.08 -3.64
C ALA A 7 -8.59 6.72 -2.61
N GLU A 8 -9.78 6.15 -2.42
CA GLU A 8 -10.76 6.64 -1.44
C GLU A 8 -10.42 6.29 0.01
N HIS A 9 -9.73 5.18 0.26
CA HIS A 9 -9.49 4.66 1.63
C HIS A 9 -8.01 4.75 2.04
N VAL A 10 -7.18 5.41 1.24
CA VAL A 10 -5.75 5.55 1.50
C VAL A 10 -5.47 6.31 2.80
N GLU A 11 -6.28 7.32 3.12
CA GLU A 11 -6.18 8.09 4.37
C GLU A 11 -6.46 7.22 5.58
N VAL A 12 -7.44 6.31 5.47
CA VAL A 12 -7.77 5.35 6.54
C VAL A 12 -6.62 4.39 6.79
N GLY A 13 -6.00 3.87 5.72
CA GLY A 13 -4.81 3.01 5.82
C GLY A 13 -3.62 3.72 6.44
N LEU A 14 -3.41 5.00 6.10
CA LEU A 14 -2.38 5.83 6.70
C LEU A 14 -2.62 6.02 8.20
N ASP A 15 -3.82 6.40 8.61
CA ASP A 15 -4.15 6.59 10.03
C ASP A 15 -3.98 5.31 10.85
N ASN A 16 -4.41 4.14 10.33
CA ASN A 16 -4.21 2.86 11.03
C ASN A 16 -2.71 2.57 11.22
N ILE A 17 -1.91 2.76 10.17
CA ILE A 17 -0.47 2.49 10.25
C ILE A 17 0.24 3.47 11.20
N VAL A 18 -0.17 4.74 11.22
CA VAL A 18 0.35 5.73 12.18
C VAL A 18 -0.01 5.34 13.61
N ASP A 19 -1.24 4.91 13.87
CA ASP A 19 -1.70 4.53 15.20
C ASP A 19 -0.97 3.27 15.71
N GLU A 20 -0.81 2.27 14.84
CA GLU A 20 -0.17 1.00 15.21
C GLU A 20 1.34 1.08 15.36
N ALA A 21 2.03 1.85 14.51
CA ALA A 21 3.49 1.92 14.55
C ALA A 21 4.04 3.19 15.19
N GLU A 22 3.18 4.16 15.50
CA GLU A 22 3.57 5.44 16.13
C GLU A 22 4.64 6.21 15.34
N VAL A 23 4.79 5.93 14.04
CA VAL A 23 5.79 6.54 13.14
C VAL A 23 5.16 6.89 11.79
N PRO A 24 5.74 7.85 11.04
CA PRO A 24 5.18 8.29 9.76
C PRO A 24 5.19 7.15 8.72
N PRO A 25 4.03 6.85 8.12
CA PRO A 25 3.90 5.83 7.09
C PRO A 25 4.47 6.30 5.76
N PHE A 26 4.86 5.34 4.92
CA PHE A 26 5.23 5.54 3.54
C PHE A 26 4.08 5.13 2.63
N ILE A 27 3.80 5.96 1.64
CA ILE A 27 2.82 5.70 0.60
C ILE A 27 3.52 5.62 -0.74
N ASN A 28 3.30 4.51 -1.46
CA ASN A 28 3.76 4.34 -2.81
C ASN A 28 2.58 4.02 -3.73
N ASN A 29 2.62 4.51 -4.97
CA ASN A 29 1.66 4.10 -6.00
C ASN A 29 2.02 2.69 -6.49
N LEU A 30 1.01 1.92 -6.86
CA LEU A 30 1.24 0.66 -7.58
C LEU A 30 1.47 1.04 -9.06
N SER A 31 2.71 0.89 -9.54
CA SER A 31 3.03 1.01 -10.97
C SER A 31 2.28 -0.05 -11.77
N ASP A 32 2.07 0.16 -13.08
CA ASP A 32 1.36 -0.78 -13.96
C ASP A 32 1.88 -2.22 -13.84
N GLU A 33 3.20 -2.43 -13.67
CA GLU A 33 3.82 -3.75 -13.47
C GLU A 33 3.41 -4.46 -12.16
N GLU A 34 3.23 -3.71 -11.08
CA GLU A 34 2.71 -4.22 -9.80
C GLU A 34 1.18 -4.33 -9.86
N GLY A 35 0.55 -3.39 -10.59
CA GLY A 35 -0.85 -3.37 -11.04
C GLY A 35 -1.26 -4.66 -11.77
N GLU A 36 -0.41 -5.18 -12.64
CA GLU A 36 -0.64 -6.45 -13.32
C GLU A 36 -0.63 -7.62 -12.33
N LYS A 37 0.23 -7.61 -11.31
CA LYS A 37 0.21 -8.63 -10.23
C LYS A 37 -1.07 -8.57 -9.39
N VAL A 38 -1.72 -7.40 -9.29
CA VAL A 38 -3.07 -7.24 -8.71
C VAL A 38 -4.13 -8.01 -9.52
N THR A 39 -3.92 -8.16 -10.84
CA THR A 39 -4.90 -8.81 -11.73
C THR A 39 -4.69 -10.33 -11.86
N HIS A 40 -3.49 -10.83 -11.60
CA HIS A 40 -3.15 -12.26 -11.68
C HIS A 40 -3.45 -12.99 -10.35
N ASN A 41 -4.73 -12.99 -9.95
CA ASN A 41 -5.36 -13.94 -9.01
C ASN A 41 -4.62 -14.27 -7.68
N SER A 42 -4.00 -13.28 -7.06
CA SER A 42 -3.70 -13.33 -5.64
C SER A 42 -4.54 -12.24 -4.98
N GLY A 43 -5.41 -12.58 -4.03
CA GLY A 43 -6.22 -11.63 -3.23
C GLY A 43 -5.39 -10.71 -2.33
N GLU A 44 -4.13 -10.44 -2.72
CA GLU A 44 -3.08 -9.77 -1.97
C GLU A 44 -3.03 -8.26 -2.24
N PHE A 45 -3.72 -7.75 -3.27
CA PHE A 45 -3.66 -6.33 -3.67
C PHE A 45 -5.05 -5.68 -3.81
N THR A 46 -6.03 -6.14 -3.06
CA THR A 46 -7.33 -5.44 -2.94
C THR A 46 -7.31 -4.50 -1.75
N CYS A 47 -8.12 -3.46 -1.84
CA CYS A 47 -8.36 -2.58 -0.71
C CYS A 47 -8.94 -3.40 0.45
N GLU A 48 -8.24 -3.43 1.57
CA GLU A 48 -8.65 -4.17 2.76
C GLU A 48 -9.95 -3.65 3.40
N TYR A 49 -10.36 -2.43 3.06
CA TYR A 49 -11.59 -1.82 3.55
C TYR A 49 -12.82 -2.10 2.68
N CYS A 50 -12.65 -2.15 1.36
CA CYS A 50 -13.79 -2.20 0.43
C CYS A 50 -13.69 -3.26 -0.68
N GLY A 51 -12.58 -4.01 -0.74
CA GLY A 51 -12.34 -5.07 -1.73
C GLY A 51 -12.13 -4.59 -3.17
N LYS A 52 -12.20 -3.28 -3.43
CA LYS A 52 -11.87 -2.68 -4.74
C LYS A 52 -10.38 -2.87 -5.06
N PRO A 53 -9.96 -2.81 -6.33
CA PRO A 53 -8.53 -2.81 -6.66
C PRO A 53 -7.79 -1.70 -5.90
N ALA A 54 -6.73 -2.06 -5.19
CA ALA A 54 -5.88 -1.07 -4.55
C ALA A 54 -5.06 -0.35 -5.63
N VAL A 55 -4.75 0.92 -5.37
CA VAL A 55 -3.89 1.75 -6.23
C VAL A 55 -2.71 2.34 -5.46
N TYR A 56 -2.77 2.27 -4.12
CA TYR A 56 -1.72 2.68 -3.21
C TYR A 56 -1.35 1.53 -2.30
N VAL A 57 -0.06 1.44 -1.97
CA VAL A 57 0.45 0.62 -0.87
C VAL A 57 0.95 1.57 0.22
N VAL A 58 0.46 1.37 1.43
CA VAL A 58 0.91 2.07 2.62
C VAL A 58 1.75 1.10 3.43
N ALA A 59 2.99 1.45 3.72
CA ALA A 59 3.92 0.61 4.45
C ALA A 59 4.72 1.43 5.46
N ASN A 60 5.16 0.80 6.54
CA ASN A 60 6.00 1.45 7.55
C ASN A 60 7.43 0.89 7.63
N GLU A 61 7.75 -0.10 6.80
CA GLU A 61 9.11 -0.58 6.70
C GLU A 61 9.78 0.15 5.54
N HIS A 62 10.83 0.91 5.85
CA HIS A 62 11.82 1.39 4.87
C HIS A 62 12.45 0.13 4.25
N SER A 63 11.82 -0.43 3.22
CA SER A 63 12.53 -1.35 2.34
C SER A 63 13.55 -0.48 1.63
N ASP A 64 14.82 -0.58 2.03
CA ASP A 64 15.97 0.12 1.45
C ASP A 64 16.03 -0.01 -0.08
N THR A 65 15.21 0.73 -0.81
CA THR A 65 15.48 1.02 -2.21
C THR A 65 16.56 2.08 -2.18
N ILE A 66 17.82 1.59 -2.21
CA ILE A 66 19.01 2.35 -2.56
C ILE A 66 18.70 3.31 -3.73
N CYS A 67 18.47 4.58 -3.39
CA CYS A 67 18.37 5.66 -4.35
C CYS A 67 19.79 6.17 -4.62
N GLY A 68 20.31 5.91 -5.83
CA GLY A 68 21.52 6.55 -6.35
C GLY A 68 22.71 5.63 -6.61
N GLN A 69 22.58 4.70 -7.56
CA GLN A 69 23.75 4.11 -8.22
C GLN A 69 24.03 4.83 -9.54
#